data_AF-A0A5J4QR56-F1
#
_entry.id   AF-A0A5J4QR56-F1
#
_cell.length_a   1.000
_cell.length_b   1.000
_cell.length_c   1.000
_cell.angle_alpha   90.00
_cell.angle_beta   90.00
_cell.angle_gamma   90.00
#
_symmetry.space_group_name_H-M   'P 1'
#
loop_
_entity.id
_entity.type
_entity.pdbx_description
1 polymer ?
#
loop_
_entity_poly.entity_id
_entity_poly.type
_entity_poly.pdbx_seq_one_letter_code
_entity_poly.pdbx_strand_id
1 'polypeptide(L)'
;MQVWALDGSSVSLPNTEALIEKYGYPTNQRGDCQAIARVSVIYDVLNNLIINGMLHSYFVSEKTVSFDCIEHQTTDNVLMLFDRGYMSWWLMYRILSKFILLIHLLKN
;
A
#
# COMPACT_ATOMS: atom_id res chain seq x y z
N MET A 1 -19.73 -8.52 -8.10
CA MET A 1 -18.65 -8.76 -7.13
C MET A 1 -17.34 -8.47 -7.82
N GLN A 2 -16.58 -7.50 -7.32
CA GLN A 2 -15.23 -7.19 -7.80
C GLN A 2 -14.20 -7.85 -6.90
N VAL A 3 -13.02 -8.17 -7.44
CA VAL A 3 -11.93 -8.75 -6.65
C VAL A 3 -10.76 -7.80 -6.72
N TRP A 4 -10.45 -7.18 -5.59
CA TRP A 4 -9.36 -6.22 -5.50
C TRP A 4 -8.18 -6.84 -4.78
N ALA A 5 -6.97 -6.54 -5.23
CA ALA A 5 -5.73 -6.87 -4.54
C ALA A 5 -4.99 -5.57 -4.20
N LEU A 6 -4.40 -5.51 -3.02
CA LEU A 6 -3.50 -4.44 -2.63
C LEU A 6 -2.08 -4.95 -2.58
N ASP A 7 -1.19 -4.21 -3.22
CA ASP A 7 0.24 -4.43 -3.13
C ASP A 7 0.98 -3.10 -2.89
N GLY A 8 2.08 -3.21 -2.16
CA GLY A 8 2.88 -2.09 -1.70
C GLY A 8 4.34 -2.31 -2.06
N SER A 9 5.04 -1.23 -2.35
CA SER A 9 6.46 -1.28 -2.68
C SER A 9 7.16 0.00 -2.28
N SER A 10 8.44 0.10 -2.63
CA SER A 10 9.19 1.35 -2.56
C SER A 10 9.72 1.67 -3.95
N VAL A 11 9.55 2.92 -4.37
CA VAL A 11 9.97 3.40 -5.69
C VAL A 11 11.07 4.45 -5.53
N SER A 12 12.15 4.29 -6.29
CA SER A 12 13.21 5.30 -6.35
C SER A 12 12.72 6.52 -7.12
N LEU A 13 12.96 7.70 -6.56
CA LEU A 13 12.61 8.97 -7.17
C LEU A 13 13.88 9.68 -7.67
N PRO A 14 13.76 10.67 -8.59
CA PRO A 14 14.85 11.57 -8.90
C PRO A 14 15.42 12.20 -7.63
N ASN A 15 16.75 12.24 -7.50
CA ASN A 15 17.39 12.64 -6.25
C ASN A 15 17.49 14.17 -6.14
N THR A 16 16.38 14.82 -5.79
CA THR A 16 16.33 16.26 -5.52
C THR A 16 16.02 16.53 -4.06
N GLU A 17 16.53 17.65 -3.52
CA GLU A 17 16.29 18.03 -2.12
C GLU A 17 14.80 18.10 -1.79
N ALA A 18 13.98 18.66 -2.68
CA ALA A 18 12.53 18.76 -2.49
C ALA A 18 11.85 17.38 -2.37
N LEU A 19 12.32 16.36 -3.10
CA LEU A 19 11.76 15.01 -3.03
C LEU A 19 12.27 14.25 -1.80
N ILE A 20 13.53 14.47 -1.40
CA ILE A 20 14.07 13.95 -0.13
C ILE A 20 13.28 14.52 1.04
N GLU A 21 13.01 15.82 1.06
CA GLU A 21 12.25 16.47 2.14
C GLU A 21 10.82 15.94 2.20
N LYS A 22 10.16 15.79 1.03
CA LYS A 22 8.76 15.35 0.96
C LYS A 22 8.57 13.86 1.23
N TYR A 23 9.39 13.00 0.63
CA TYR A 23 9.19 11.55 0.65
C TYR A 23 10.20 10.81 1.52
N GLY A 24 11.35 11.40 1.83
CA GLY A 24 12.38 10.78 2.63
C GLY A 24 13.37 9.95 1.82
N TYR A 25 14.18 9.20 2.55
CA TYR A 25 15.33 8.47 2.04
C TYR A 25 15.62 7.28 2.97
N PRO A 26 16.26 6.21 2.48
CA PRO A 26 16.73 5.13 3.33
C PRO A 26 18.03 5.54 4.04
N THR A 27 18.16 5.24 5.34
CA THR A 27 19.42 5.43 6.06
C THR A 27 20.38 4.30 5.70
N ASN A 28 21.26 4.54 4.73
CA ASN A 28 22.33 3.60 4.40
C ASN A 28 23.60 3.89 5.20
N GLN A 29 24.37 2.85 5.53
CA GLN A 29 25.64 2.96 6.29
C GLN A 29 26.71 3.84 5.61
N ARG A 30 26.54 4.16 4.32
CA ARG A 30 27.46 4.97 3.51
C ARG A 30 27.11 6.47 3.49
N GLY A 31 25.99 6.88 4.09
CA GLY A 31 25.58 8.29 4.15
C GLY A 31 24.89 8.83 2.89
N ASP A 32 24.80 8.04 1.82
CA ASP A 32 24.11 8.42 0.60
C ASP A 32 22.60 8.50 0.84
N CYS A 33 22.04 9.70 0.62
CA CYS A 33 20.59 9.95 0.67
C CYS A 33 20.03 9.86 -0.75
N GLN A 34 19.28 8.80 -1.04
CA GLN A 34 18.55 8.65 -2.29
C GLN A 34 17.05 8.84 -2.00
N ALA A 35 16.41 9.77 -2.70
CA ALA A 35 14.97 9.98 -2.61
C ALA A 35 14.21 8.69 -2.93
N ILE A 36 13.35 8.27 -2.01
CA ILE A 36 12.52 7.07 -2.14
C ILE A 36 11.12 7.35 -1.59
N ALA A 37 10.09 6.81 -2.22
CA ALA A 37 8.72 6.87 -1.72
C ALA A 37 8.17 5.47 -1.49
N ARG A 38 7.27 5.34 -0.51
CA ARG A 38 6.39 4.18 -0.41
C ARG A 38 5.28 4.32 -1.43
N VAL A 39 4.98 3.25 -2.13
CA VAL A 39 3.83 3.19 -3.04
C VAL A 39 2.88 2.10 -2.56
N SER A 40 1.58 2.34 -2.65
CA SER A 40 0.55 1.32 -2.45
C SER A 40 -0.47 1.47 -3.57
N VAL A 41 -0.91 0.35 -4.14
CA VAL A 41 -1.83 0.34 -5.26
C VAL A 41 -2.88 -0.75 -5.07
N ILE A 42 -4.12 -0.42 -5.41
CA ILE A 42 -5.26 -1.33 -5.43
C ILE A 42 -5.60 -1.62 -6.89
N TYR A 43 -5.69 -2.90 -7.22
CA TYR A 43 -5.99 -3.38 -8.56
C TYR A 43 -7.21 -4.28 -8.54
N ASP A 44 -8.12 -4.12 -9.51
CA ASP A 44 -9.11 -5.13 -9.82
C ASP A 44 -8.46 -6.22 -10.67
N VAL A 45 -8.25 -7.38 -10.05
CA VAL A 45 -7.49 -8.49 -10.66
C VAL A 45 -8.28 -9.25 -11.71
N LEU A 46 -9.61 -9.12 -11.75
CA LEU A 46 -10.44 -9.74 -12.78
C LEU A 46 -10.54 -8.87 -14.03
N ASN A 47 -10.49 -7.55 -13.84
CA ASN A 47 -10.68 -6.57 -14.92
C ASN A 47 -9.37 -5.92 -15.40
N ASN A 48 -8.24 -6.21 -14.77
CA ASN A 48 -6.93 -5.60 -15.06
C ASN A 48 -6.95 -4.07 -14.97
N LEU A 49 -7.67 -3.52 -13.98
CA LEU A 49 -7.80 -2.09 -13.77
C LEU A 49 -7.09 -1.65 -12.49
N ILE A 50 -6.42 -0.50 -12.56
CA ILE A 50 -5.92 0.20 -11.37
C ILE A 50 -7.09 0.99 -10.80
N ILE A 51 -7.46 0.69 -9.55
CA ILE A 51 -8.56 1.35 -8.84
C ILE A 51 -8.05 2.60 -8.14
N ASN A 52 -6.94 2.47 -7.41
CA ASN A 52 -6.32 3.58 -6.71
C ASN A 52 -4.82 3.33 -6.55
N GLY A 53 -4.03 4.40 -6.48
CA GLY A 53 -2.60 4.35 -6.21
C GLY A 53 -2.15 5.57 -5.42
N MET A 54 -1.27 5.38 -4.44
CA MET A 54 -0.80 6.45 -3.59
C MET A 54 0.71 6.38 -3.38
N LEU A 55 1.35 7.55 -3.36
CA LEU A 55 2.72 7.73 -2.90
C LEU A 55 2.72 8.34 -1.50
N HIS A 56 3.55 7.80 -0.63
CA HIS A 56 3.71 8.25 0.75
C HIS A 56 5.19 8.38 1.11
N SER A 57 5.48 9.16 2.15
CA SER A 57 6.81 9.19 2.76
C SER A 57 7.28 7.77 3.13
N TYR A 58 8.55 7.49 2.84
CA TYR A 58 9.26 6.25 3.14
C TYR A 58 9.21 5.84 4.61
N PHE A 59 9.21 6.83 5.51
CA PHE A 59 9.20 6.63 6.96
C PHE A 59 7.87 6.12 7.49
N VAL A 60 6.80 6.16 6.68
CA VAL A 60 5.49 5.65 7.05
C VAL A 60 5.39 4.16 6.77
N SER A 61 4.74 3.43 7.68
CA SER A 61 4.60 1.98 7.57
C SER A 61 3.71 1.59 6.39
N GLU A 62 4.04 0.47 5.73
CA GLU A 62 3.25 -0.09 4.61
C GLU A 62 1.76 -0.25 4.96
N LYS A 63 1.49 -0.66 6.19
CA LYS A 63 0.13 -0.87 6.72
C LYS A 63 -0.66 0.44 6.78
N THR A 64 -0.01 1.54 7.17
CA THR A 64 -0.63 2.87 7.18
C THR A 64 -0.93 3.33 5.76
N VAL A 65 0.06 3.26 4.86
CA VAL A 65 -0.12 3.64 3.45
C VAL A 65 -1.25 2.82 2.79
N SER A 66 -1.34 1.53 3.11
CA SER A 66 -2.39 0.65 2.59
C SER A 66 -3.77 1.01 3.11
N PHE A 67 -3.87 1.33 4.41
CA PHE A 67 -5.11 1.79 5.00
C PHE A 67 -5.58 3.09 4.34
N ASP A 68 -4.70 4.08 4.19
CA ASP A 68 -5.02 5.36 3.56
C ASP A 68 -5.46 5.17 2.10
N CYS A 69 -4.86 4.21 1.38
CA CYS A 69 -5.25 3.86 0.01
C CYS A 69 -6.68 3.28 -0.06
N ILE A 70 -7.14 2.60 0.99
CA ILE A 70 -8.48 1.98 1.11
C ILE A 70 -9.51 2.93 1.71
N GLU A 71 -9.12 3.83 2.61
CA GLU A 71 -10.03 4.55 3.52
C GLU A 71 -11.14 5.31 2.78
N HIS A 72 -10.82 5.88 1.62
CA HIS A 72 -11.75 6.67 0.82
C HIS A 72 -12.40 5.91 -0.35
N GLN A 73 -12.20 4.59 -0.43
CA GLN A 73 -12.79 3.78 -1.51
C GLN A 73 -14.18 3.27 -1.14
N THR A 74 -15.10 3.36 -2.10
CA THR A 74 -16.38 2.67 -2.04
C THR A 74 -16.14 1.20 -2.36
N THR A 75 -16.56 0.33 -1.45
CA THR A 75 -16.16 -1.09 -1.40
C THR A 75 -17.36 -2.05 -1.42
N ASP A 76 -18.50 -1.53 -1.89
CA ASP A 76 -19.72 -2.30 -2.07
C ASP A 76 -19.47 -3.48 -3.02
N ASN A 77 -19.77 -4.69 -2.55
CA ASN A 77 -19.57 -5.91 -3.35
C ASN A 77 -18.12 -6.17 -3.79
N VAL A 78 -17.14 -5.74 -2.98
CA VAL A 78 -15.71 -6.00 -3.18
C VAL A 78 -15.22 -7.12 -2.26
N LEU A 79 -14.53 -8.09 -2.87
CA LEU A 79 -13.68 -9.08 -2.21
C LEU A 79 -12.25 -8.54 -2.22
N MET A 80 -11.63 -8.38 -1.05
CA MET A 80 -10.26 -7.86 -0.95
C MET A 80 -9.26 -8.98 -0.68
N LEU A 81 -8.17 -8.98 -1.45
CA LEU A 81 -7.04 -9.89 -1.33
C LEU A 81 -5.84 -9.16 -0.74
N PHE A 82 -5.26 -9.75 0.30
CA PHE A 82 -4.05 -9.24 0.94
C PHE A 82 -2.92 -10.27 0.89
N ASP A 83 -1.68 -9.79 0.69
CA ASP A 83 -0.49 -10.59 0.98
C ASP A 83 -0.31 -10.76 2.51
N ARG A 84 0.44 -11.78 2.92
CA ARG A 84 0.70 -12.15 4.32
C ARG A 84 1.30 -11.02 5.14
N GLY A 85 2.11 -10.15 4.52
CA GLY A 85 2.73 -9.01 5.20
C GLY A 85 1.72 -8.01 5.81
N TYR A 86 0.48 -8.02 5.30
CA TYR A 86 -0.59 -7.13 5.73
C TYR A 86 -1.41 -7.66 6.91
N MET A 87 -1.10 -8.86 7.41
CA MET A 87 -1.75 -9.48 8.57
C MET A 87 -1.37 -8.81 9.89
N SER A 88 -1.71 -7.53 10.04
CA SER A 88 -1.70 -6.84 11.31
C SER A 88 -3.10 -6.70 11.86
N TRP A 89 -3.23 -6.95 13.17
CA TRP A 89 -4.51 -6.77 13.87
C TRP A 89 -5.08 -5.37 13.67
N TRP A 90 -4.22 -4.34 13.69
CA TRP A 90 -4.62 -2.95 13.47
C TRP A 90 -5.24 -2.72 12.09
N LEU A 91 -4.61 -3.19 11.01
CA LEU A 91 -5.13 -3.00 9.65
C LEU A 91 -6.44 -3.75 9.47
N MET A 92 -6.49 -5.01 9.89
CA MET A 92 -7.69 -5.86 9.77
C MET A 92 -8.88 -5.26 10.51
N TYR A 93 -8.67 -4.79 11.75
CA TYR A 93 -9.71 -4.13 12.53
C TYR A 93 -10.27 -2.88 11.84
N ARG A 94 -9.39 -2.05 11.24
CA ARG A 94 -9.77 -0.80 10.59
C ARG A 94 -10.55 -0.99 9.28
N ILE A 95 -10.37 -2.11 8.58
CA ILE A 95 -10.99 -2.37 7.27
C ILE A 95 -12.15 -3.38 7.32
N LEU A 96 -12.40 -4.00 8.48
CA LEU A 96 -13.39 -5.09 8.61
C LEU A 96 -14.80 -4.66 8.19
N SER A 97 -15.16 -3.39 8.41
CA SER A 97 -16.48 -2.84 8.05
C SER A 97 -16.61 -2.43 6.58
N LYS A 98 -15.52 -2.49 5.80
CA LYS A 98 -15.49 -2.02 4.40
C LYS A 98 -15.70 -3.14 3.38
N PHE A 99 -15.26 -4.36 3.68
CA PHE A 99 -15.26 -5.44 2.69
C PHE A 99 -16.19 -6.59 3.09
N ILE A 100 -16.75 -7.26 2.07
CA ILE A 100 -17.63 -8.41 2.26
C ILE A 100 -16.85 -9.63 2.74
N LEU A 101 -15.63 -9.82 2.23
CA LEU A 101 -14.77 -10.95 2.57
C LEU A 101 -13.30 -10.56 2.39
N LEU A 102 -12.44 -11.09 3.25
CA LEU A 102 -11.00 -10.92 3.24
C LEU A 102 -10.33 -12.27 3.05
N ILE A 103 -9.58 -12.45 1.96
CA ILE A 103 -8.82 -13.69 1.72
C ILE A 103 -7.33 -13.40 1.88
N HIS A 104 -6.69 -14.25 2.65
CA HIS A 104 -5.26 -14.22 2.92
C HIS A 104 -4.58 -15.37 2.17
N LEU A 105 -3.57 -15.07 1.37
CA LEU A 105 -2.83 -16.09 0.62
C LEU A 105 -1.80 -16.75 1.55
N LEU A 106 -1.99 -18.02 1.90
CA LEU A 106 -0.97 -18.82 2.58
C LEU A 106 0.07 -19.30 1.55
N LYS A 107 1.37 -19.10 1.82
CA LYS A 107 2.42 -19.82 1.08
C LYS A 107 2.66 -21.15 1.79
N ASN A 108 2.65 -22.23 1.01
CA ASN A 108 3.04 -23.57 1.41
C ASN A 108 4.45 -23.60 2.02
#